data_AF-A0A5D2SZX9-F1
#
_entry.id   AF-A0A5D2SZX9-F1
#
_cell.length_a   1.000
_cell.length_b   1.000
_cell.length_c   1.000
_cell.angle_alpha   90.00
_cell.angle_beta   90.00
_cell.angle_gamma   90.00
#
_symmetry.space_group_name_H-M   'P 1'
#
loop_
_entity.id
_entity.type
_entity.pdbx_description
1 polymer ?
#
loop_
_entity_poly.entity_id
_entity_poly.type
_entity_poly.pdbx_seq_one_letter_code
_entity_poly.pdbx_strand_id
1 'polypeptide(L)'
;MKGVQHFLVFFSLLILGVTLASASDPSPLQDFCVALNSTKHAVFVNGKLCKDPKLATADDFFFSGLDKPGNTSNAVGSRVTPVNVDQIPGLNTLGISLVRIDYAPNGGQNPPHTHPRATEILVVTKGTLYVGFVTSNPDN
;
A
#
# COMPACT_ATOMS: atom_id res chain seq x y z
N MET A 1 49.05 12.85 -7.00
CA MET A 1 47.90 13.76 -7.14
C MET A 1 46.79 13.20 -8.05
N LYS A 2 47.08 12.73 -9.27
CA LYS A 2 46.05 12.17 -10.18
C LYS A 2 45.25 11.00 -9.57
N GLY A 3 45.91 10.03 -8.92
CA GLY A 3 45.22 8.88 -8.30
C GLY A 3 44.24 9.24 -7.18
N VAL A 4 44.57 10.26 -6.37
CA VAL A 4 43.70 10.76 -5.30
C VAL A 4 42.45 11.42 -5.89
N GLN A 5 42.60 12.17 -6.97
CA GLN A 5 41.46 12.79 -7.65
C GLN A 5 40.51 11.76 -8.28
N HIS A 6 41.03 10.68 -8.86
CA HIS A 6 40.19 9.60 -9.42
C HIS A 6 39.47 8.83 -8.31
N PHE A 7 40.14 8.58 -7.18
CA PHE A 7 39.53 7.93 -6.02
C PHE A 7 38.40 8.77 -5.42
N LEU A 8 38.60 10.08 -5.27
CA LEU A 8 37.56 11.00 -4.78
C LEU A 8 36.36 11.06 -5.73
N VAL A 9 36.59 11.14 -7.04
CA VAL A 9 35.49 11.13 -8.04
C VAL A 9 34.70 9.82 -7.99
N PHE A 10 35.39 8.67 -7.90
CA PHE A 10 34.73 7.37 -7.76
C PHE A 10 33.90 7.28 -6.47
N PHE A 11 34.44 7.74 -5.35
CA PHE A 11 33.74 7.73 -4.06
C PHE A 11 32.52 8.68 -4.06
N SER A 12 32.63 9.84 -4.69
CA SER A 12 31.51 10.77 -4.87
C SER A 12 30.39 10.18 -5.75
N LEU A 13 30.74 9.50 -6.84
CA LEU A 13 29.77 8.80 -7.69
C LEU A 13 29.10 7.63 -6.95
N LEU A 14 29.86 6.89 -6.13
CA LEU A 14 29.34 5.81 -5.30
C LEU A 14 28.34 6.32 -4.26
N ILE A 15 28.67 7.42 -3.56
CA ILE A 15 27.75 8.04 -2.59
C ILE A 15 26.48 8.54 -3.27
N LEU A 16 26.59 9.17 -4.45
CA LEU A 16 25.44 9.66 -5.20
C LEU A 16 24.51 8.52 -5.68
N GLY A 17 25.06 7.32 -5.90
CA GLY A 17 24.29 6.13 -6.27
C GLY A 17 23.54 5.46 -5.11
N VAL A 18 23.90 5.76 -3.86
CA VAL A 18 23.33 5.09 -2.66
C VAL A 18 22.14 5.85 -2.07
N THR A 19 21.87 7.10 -2.49
CA THR A 19 20.89 7.97 -1.84
C THR A 19 19.44 7.87 -2.35
N LEU A 20 19.11 6.95 -3.25
CA LEU A 20 17.74 6.77 -3.73
C LEU A 20 17.03 5.64 -2.97
N ALA A 21 16.66 5.92 -1.72
CA ALA A 21 15.67 5.08 -1.04
C ALA A 21 14.27 5.41 -1.61
N SER A 22 13.71 4.51 -2.41
CA SER A 22 12.32 4.60 -2.83
C SER A 22 11.42 4.11 -1.69
N ALA A 23 10.59 4.99 -1.15
CA ALA A 23 9.63 4.66 -0.09
C ALA A 23 8.22 4.34 -0.63
N SER A 24 8.09 4.13 -1.95
CA SER A 24 6.84 3.80 -2.63
C SER A 24 6.94 2.52 -3.44
N ASP A 25 5.79 2.00 -3.86
CA ASP A 25 5.71 0.89 -4.80
C ASP A 25 6.43 1.23 -6.12
N PRO A 26 7.09 0.25 -6.77
CA PRO A 26 7.69 0.44 -8.10
C PRO A 26 6.63 0.81 -9.15
N SER A 27 7.00 1.66 -10.10
CA SER A 27 6.12 2.01 -11.21
C SER A 27 5.81 0.79 -12.10
N PRO A 28 4.59 0.69 -12.67
CA PRO A 28 4.25 -0.39 -13.58
C PRO A 28 5.05 -0.28 -14.88
N LEU A 29 5.38 -1.43 -15.48
CA LEU A 29 6.13 -1.52 -16.75
C LEU A 29 5.22 -1.88 -17.94
N GLN A 30 3.93 -2.03 -17.70
CA GLN A 30 2.88 -2.38 -18.66
C GLN A 30 1.52 -1.93 -18.11
N ASP A 31 0.49 -1.93 -18.94
CA ASP A 31 -0.85 -1.45 -18.59
C ASP A 31 -1.43 -2.13 -17.32
N PHE A 32 -1.26 -3.45 -17.19
CA PHE A 32 -1.68 -4.20 -16.01
C PHE A 32 -0.89 -5.49 -15.82
N CYS A 33 -0.82 -5.95 -14.57
CA CYS A 33 -0.21 -7.22 -14.17
C CYS A 33 -1.08 -7.88 -13.10
N VAL A 34 -2.20 -8.49 -13.50
CA VAL A 34 -3.15 -9.12 -12.57
C VAL A 34 -2.44 -10.18 -11.72
N ALA A 35 -2.50 -10.06 -10.40
CA ALA A 35 -1.84 -11.01 -9.50
C ALA A 35 -2.40 -12.44 -9.62
N LEU A 36 -1.50 -13.43 -9.64
CA LEU A 36 -1.87 -14.85 -9.56
C LEU A 36 -2.18 -15.27 -8.12
N ASN A 37 -3.35 -15.87 -7.91
CA ASN A 37 -3.74 -16.55 -6.68
C ASN A 37 -3.42 -18.06 -6.76
N SER A 38 -2.16 -18.43 -7.03
CA SER A 38 -1.76 -19.84 -7.13
C SER A 38 -0.45 -20.12 -6.41
N THR A 39 -0.50 -21.07 -5.48
CA THR A 39 0.66 -21.64 -4.78
C THR A 39 1.45 -22.64 -5.63
N LYS A 40 0.96 -23.00 -6.82
CA LYS A 40 1.63 -23.96 -7.72
C LYS A 40 2.84 -23.35 -8.45
N HIS A 41 2.97 -22.03 -8.46
CA HIS A 41 4.10 -21.31 -9.02
C HIS A 41 4.90 -20.72 -7.86
N ALA A 42 5.68 -21.58 -7.18
CA ALA A 42 6.46 -21.24 -5.98
C ALA A 42 7.69 -20.36 -6.29
N VAL A 43 7.47 -19.24 -6.99
CA VAL A 43 8.49 -18.22 -7.23
C VAL A 43 8.15 -17.00 -6.39
N PHE A 44 9.05 -16.66 -5.48
CA PHE A 44 8.92 -15.49 -4.63
C PHE A 44 9.57 -14.29 -5.32
N VAL A 45 8.81 -13.22 -5.47
CA VAL A 45 9.25 -11.95 -6.06
C VAL A 45 8.79 -10.80 -5.16
N ASN A 46 9.34 -9.60 -5.37
CA ASN A 46 8.74 -8.41 -4.77
C ASN A 46 7.37 -8.14 -5.44
N GLY A 47 6.30 -8.12 -4.65
CA GLY A 47 4.92 -8.07 -5.16
C GLY A 47 4.35 -9.45 -5.47
N LYS A 48 3.67 -9.60 -6.61
CA LYS A 48 3.06 -10.88 -7.05
C LYS A 48 3.31 -11.13 -8.53
N LEU A 49 3.37 -12.42 -8.90
CA LEU A 49 3.45 -12.84 -10.30
C LEU A 49 2.19 -12.43 -11.07
N CYS A 50 2.38 -12.03 -12.32
CA CYS A 50 1.28 -11.69 -13.22
C CYS A 50 0.66 -12.95 -13.84
N LYS A 51 -0.67 -12.94 -13.96
CA LYS A 51 -1.44 -13.77 -14.87
C LYS A 51 -1.12 -13.40 -16.32
N ASP A 52 -1.31 -14.34 -17.26
CA ASP A 52 -1.24 -14.02 -18.70
C ASP A 52 -2.20 -12.86 -19.00
N PRO A 53 -1.71 -11.71 -19.52
CA PRO A 53 -2.55 -10.55 -19.80
C PRO A 53 -3.74 -10.86 -20.71
N LYS A 54 -3.63 -11.86 -21.59
CA LYS A 54 -4.72 -12.29 -22.49
C LYS A 54 -5.88 -12.96 -21.76
N LEU A 55 -5.65 -13.43 -20.54
CA LEU A 55 -6.66 -14.06 -19.70
C LEU A 55 -7.31 -13.06 -18.72
N ALA A 56 -6.84 -11.81 -18.69
CA ALA A 56 -7.39 -10.79 -17.80
C ALA A 56 -8.85 -10.49 -18.14
N THR A 57 -9.68 -10.34 -17.10
CA THR A 57 -11.10 -9.98 -17.24
C THR A 57 -11.42 -8.77 -16.39
N ALA A 58 -12.59 -8.15 -16.63
CA ALA A 58 -13.05 -7.03 -15.80
C ALA A 58 -13.18 -7.40 -14.31
N ASP A 59 -13.53 -8.66 -14.02
CA ASP A 59 -13.66 -9.16 -12.65
C ASP A 59 -12.33 -9.16 -11.88
N ASP A 60 -11.18 -9.22 -12.56
CA ASP A 60 -9.86 -9.12 -11.94
C ASP A 60 -9.62 -7.71 -11.31
N PHE A 61 -10.41 -6.71 -11.71
CA PHE A 61 -10.31 -5.31 -11.28
C PHE A 61 -11.49 -4.84 -10.43
N PHE A 62 -12.39 -5.74 -10.04
CA PHE A 62 -13.65 -5.40 -9.39
C PHE A 62 -13.73 -5.95 -7.97
N PHE A 63 -14.26 -5.16 -7.05
CA PHE A 63 -14.62 -5.59 -5.71
C PHE A 63 -15.97 -4.99 -5.30
N SER A 64 -16.91 -5.86 -4.92
CA SER A 64 -18.22 -5.47 -4.39
C SER A 64 -18.25 -5.55 -2.86
N GLY A 65 -19.20 -4.87 -2.23
CA GLY A 65 -19.45 -4.97 -0.79
C GLY A 65 -19.02 -3.73 0.01
N LEU A 66 -18.28 -2.81 -0.61
CA LEU A 66 -17.99 -1.51 0.00
C LEU A 66 -19.21 -0.60 0.13
N ASP A 67 -20.36 -0.97 -0.45
CA ASP A 67 -21.66 -0.35 -0.22
C ASP A 67 -22.23 -0.70 1.16
N LYS A 68 -21.82 -1.84 1.74
CA LYS A 68 -22.38 -2.37 2.98
C LYS A 68 -21.50 -2.02 4.19
N PRO A 69 -22.08 -1.56 5.31
CA PRO A 69 -21.32 -1.33 6.53
C PRO A 69 -20.82 -2.64 7.12
N GLY A 70 -19.59 -2.60 7.62
CA GLY A 70 -19.01 -3.69 8.40
C GLY A 70 -19.65 -3.85 9.78
N ASN A 71 -19.55 -5.06 10.35
CA ASN A 71 -20.05 -5.33 11.70
C ASN A 71 -19.10 -4.75 12.76
N THR A 72 -19.56 -3.72 13.47
CA THR A 72 -18.83 -3.01 14.54
C THR A 72 -19.15 -3.53 15.95
N SER A 73 -19.94 -4.60 16.10
CA SER A 73 -20.23 -5.24 17.39
C SER A 73 -19.04 -6.07 17.88
N ASN A 74 -17.95 -5.39 18.21
CA ASN A 74 -16.69 -5.96 18.70
C ASN A 74 -16.04 -5.01 19.72
N ALA A 75 -14.98 -5.47 20.39
CA ALA A 75 -14.38 -4.76 21.53
C ALA A 75 -13.86 -3.34 21.21
N VAL A 76 -13.44 -3.08 19.97
CA VAL A 76 -12.94 -1.76 19.55
C VAL A 76 -14.01 -0.91 18.87
N GLY A 77 -15.21 -1.46 18.64
CA GLY A 77 -16.30 -0.75 18.02
C GLY A 77 -16.01 -0.27 16.60
N SER A 78 -15.11 -0.91 15.86
CA SER A 78 -14.80 -0.54 14.48
C SER A 78 -14.60 -1.77 13.60
N ARG A 79 -14.75 -1.60 12.28
CA ARG A 79 -14.51 -2.65 11.30
C ARG A 79 -13.76 -2.09 10.11
N VAL A 80 -12.56 -2.62 9.90
CA VAL A 80 -11.74 -2.35 8.72
C VAL A 80 -12.09 -3.37 7.64
N THR A 81 -12.46 -2.89 6.45
CA THR A 81 -12.72 -3.70 5.26
C THR A 81 -11.67 -3.35 4.21
N PRO A 82 -10.59 -4.16 4.09
CA PRO A 82 -9.49 -3.87 3.16
C PRO A 82 -9.90 -4.17 1.72
N VAL A 83 -9.35 -3.37 0.81
CA VAL A 83 -9.41 -3.57 -0.64
C VAL A 83 -8.03 -3.28 -1.21
N ASN A 84 -7.13 -4.26 -1.03
CA ASN A 84 -5.78 -4.24 -1.57
C ASN A 84 -5.64 -5.31 -2.67
N VAL A 85 -4.40 -5.59 -3.10
CA VAL A 85 -4.09 -6.59 -4.13
C VAL A 85 -4.65 -7.99 -3.85
N ASP A 86 -4.90 -8.35 -2.59
CA ASP A 86 -5.48 -9.65 -2.22
C ASP A 86 -7.00 -9.70 -2.48
N GLN A 87 -7.68 -8.54 -2.48
CA GLN A 87 -9.11 -8.43 -2.82
C GLN A 87 -9.34 -8.07 -4.28
N ILE A 88 -8.47 -7.22 -4.86
CA ILE A 88 -8.49 -6.85 -6.29
C ILE A 88 -7.12 -7.20 -6.89
N PRO A 89 -6.97 -8.39 -7.48
CA PRO A 89 -5.71 -8.84 -8.08
C PRO A 89 -5.16 -7.88 -9.14
N GLY A 90 -6.03 -7.14 -9.84
CA GLY A 90 -5.68 -6.13 -10.83
C GLY A 90 -4.95 -4.91 -10.26
N LEU A 91 -4.94 -4.68 -8.95
CA LEU A 91 -4.18 -3.58 -8.32
C LEU A 91 -2.67 -3.82 -8.27
N ASN A 92 -2.22 -5.04 -8.52
CA ASN A 92 -0.80 -5.38 -8.52
C ASN A 92 -0.04 -4.46 -9.49
N THR A 93 1.10 -3.91 -9.04
CA THR A 93 1.95 -2.91 -9.74
C THR A 93 1.38 -1.49 -9.88
N LEU A 94 0.13 -1.23 -9.48
CA LEU A 94 -0.51 0.08 -9.69
C LEU A 94 -0.28 1.08 -8.54
N GLY A 95 0.34 0.67 -7.43
CA GLY A 95 0.73 1.56 -6.34
C GLY A 95 -0.45 2.17 -5.55
N ILE A 96 -1.64 1.58 -5.64
CA ILE A 96 -2.84 2.03 -4.92
C ILE A 96 -3.52 0.88 -4.17
N SER A 97 -4.17 1.24 -3.06
CA SER A 97 -5.07 0.35 -2.31
C SER A 97 -6.15 1.20 -1.66
N LEU A 98 -7.23 0.57 -1.21
CA LEU A 98 -8.35 1.23 -0.55
C LEU A 98 -8.74 0.47 0.72
N VAL A 99 -9.37 1.18 1.64
CA VAL A 99 -10.01 0.58 2.81
C VAL A 99 -11.31 1.34 3.10
N ARG A 100 -12.36 0.62 3.51
CA ARG A 100 -13.52 1.21 4.18
C ARG A 100 -13.42 0.92 5.66
N ILE A 101 -13.63 1.93 6.50
CA ILE A 101 -13.66 1.77 7.95
C ILE A 101 -15.02 2.23 8.45
N ASP A 102 -15.73 1.35 9.15
CA ASP A 102 -16.98 1.65 9.84
C ASP A 102 -16.71 1.75 11.35
N TYR A 103 -17.29 2.76 12.00
CA TYR A 103 -17.15 3.02 13.43
C TYR A 103 -18.51 3.01 14.11
N ALA A 104 -18.60 2.32 15.25
CA ALA A 104 -19.74 2.39 16.15
C ALA A 104 -19.83 3.78 16.80
N PRO A 105 -21.04 4.32 17.02
CA PRO A 105 -21.21 5.58 17.72
C PRO A 105 -20.72 5.49 19.17
N ASN A 106 -20.31 6.63 19.73
CA ASN A 106 -19.99 6.80 21.16
C ASN A 106 -18.85 5.92 21.69
N GLY A 107 -17.79 5.69 20.90
CA GLY A 107 -16.58 5.01 21.38
C GLY A 107 -15.90 4.06 20.40
N GLY A 108 -16.45 3.89 19.19
CA GLY A 108 -15.75 3.13 18.15
C GLY A 108 -14.41 3.78 17.81
N GLN A 109 -13.35 2.98 17.80
CA GLN A 109 -11.99 3.42 17.52
C GLN A 109 -11.26 2.46 16.58
N ASN A 110 -10.37 3.01 15.76
CA ASN A 110 -9.31 2.26 15.11
C ASN A 110 -8.05 2.56 15.93
N PRO A 111 -7.54 1.61 16.75
CA PRO A 111 -6.45 1.86 17.68
C PRO A 111 -5.21 2.45 17.01
N PRO A 112 -4.28 3.06 17.77
CA PRO A 112 -3.02 3.55 17.23
C PRO A 112 -2.29 2.45 16.43
N HIS A 113 -1.98 2.75 15.17
CA HIS A 113 -1.32 1.83 14.23
C HIS A 113 -0.44 2.62 13.26
N THR A 114 0.27 1.90 12.39
CA THR A 114 1.14 2.49 11.36
C THR A 114 0.99 1.75 10.02
N HIS A 115 1.27 2.46 8.93
CA HIS A 115 1.42 1.90 7.60
C HIS A 115 2.90 2.00 7.18
N PRO A 116 3.68 0.90 7.28
CA PRO A 116 5.14 0.98 7.13
C PRO A 116 5.63 1.29 5.70
N ARG A 117 4.74 1.26 4.71
CA ARG A 117 5.08 1.40 3.27
C ARG A 117 4.11 2.28 2.48
N ALA A 118 3.23 3.02 3.15
CA ALA A 118 2.24 3.85 2.47
C ALA A 118 1.82 5.04 3.32
N THR A 119 1.57 6.17 2.67
CA THR A 119 0.79 7.27 3.25
C THR A 119 -0.70 6.99 3.05
N GLU A 120 -1.54 7.50 3.94
CA GLU A 120 -2.99 7.35 3.90
C GLU A 120 -3.67 8.71 3.66
N ILE A 121 -4.73 8.70 2.85
CA ILE A 121 -5.68 9.82 2.73
C ILE A 121 -7.07 9.33 3.13
N LEU A 122 -7.68 10.01 4.09
CA LEU A 122 -9.00 9.67 4.62
C LEU A 122 -10.07 10.60 4.06
N VAL A 123 -11.21 10.03 3.67
CA VAL A 123 -12.42 10.77 3.31
C VAL A 123 -13.56 10.31 4.21
N VAL A 124 -14.07 11.21 5.06
CA VAL A 124 -15.23 10.91 5.91
C VAL A 124 -16.50 11.02 5.08
N THR A 125 -17.18 9.90 4.85
CA THR A 125 -18.41 9.84 4.04
C THR A 125 -19.69 10.05 4.85
N LYS A 126 -19.65 9.79 6.16
CA LYS A 126 -20.79 9.96 7.08
C LYS A 126 -20.32 10.14 8.53
N GLY A 127 -20.98 11.03 9.27
CA GLY A 127 -20.73 11.26 10.69
C GLY A 127 -19.61 12.26 10.95
N THR A 128 -18.94 12.13 12.09
CA THR A 128 -17.82 12.96 12.49
C THR A 128 -16.77 12.07 13.14
N LEU A 129 -15.51 12.22 12.73
CA LEU A 129 -14.41 11.38 13.18
C LEU A 129 -13.29 12.28 13.72
N TYR A 130 -12.84 11.98 14.94
CA TYR A 130 -11.62 12.58 15.48
C TYR A 130 -10.43 11.80 14.93
N VAL A 131 -9.57 12.48 14.17
CA VAL A 131 -8.39 11.89 13.53
C VAL A 131 -7.13 12.60 14.03
N GLY A 132 -6.11 11.83 14.36
CA GLY A 132 -4.80 12.35 14.72
C GLY A 132 -3.70 11.39 14.27
N PHE A 133 -2.49 11.93 14.09
CA PHE A 133 -1.29 11.17 13.83
C PHE A 133 -0.19 11.64 14.80
N VAL A 134 0.76 10.75 15.09
CA VAL A 134 1.90 11.06 15.96
C VAL A 134 3.14 11.10 15.08
N THR A 135 3.86 12.21 15.12
CA THR A 135 5.12 12.37 14.39
C THR A 135 6.25 11.64 15.13
N SER A 136 7.29 11.23 14.43
CA SER A 136 8.52 10.74 15.06
C SER A 136 9.43 11.87 15.56
N ASN A 137 9.15 13.12 15.18
CA ASN A 137 9.91 14.31 15.56
C ASN A 137 8.99 15.33 16.26
N PRO A 138 8.97 15.40 17.60
CA PRO A 138 8.05 16.24 18.36
C PRO A 138 8.32 17.74 18.22
N ASP A 139 9.48 18.14 17.68
CA ASP A 139 9.89 19.55 17.53
C ASP A 139 9.48 20.17 16.18
N ASN A 140 8.67 19.47 15.38
CA ASN A 140 8.10 20.00 14.13
C ASN A 140 6.94 20.97 14.38
#